data_AF-A0A955RJV3-F1
#
_entry.id   AF-A0A955RJV3-F1
#
_cell.length_a   1.000
_cell.length_b   1.000
_cell.length_c   1.000
_cell.angle_alpha   90.00
_cell.angle_beta   90.00
_cell.angle_gamma   90.00
#
_symmetry.space_group_name_H-M   'P 1'
#
loop_
_entity.id
_entity.type
_entity.pdbx_description
1 polymer ?
#
loop_
_entity_poly.entity_id
_entity_poly.type
_entity_poly.pdbx_seq_one_letter_code
_entity_poly.pdbx_strand_id
1 'polypeptide(L)'
;MNKIQEKNMADTKFNVGNSQAQKDFDAYLDTKYGNDSEALPLTSSYASVQDVFGPKEVPSLRNDTEFTPPLTSIDDLWGEQTIDKVSVDKEQNFNRALDISLRELVRFPHKDDSYSLNNVYIENSRGVREYIVKALRDDSLYGESVERFIQNIKNIHVVASANNVYGIVGEGQVGLGEEYRGVFHEYSQLMNHRYNEARRACDVAMDYGDAYKTRFDESKSGFRYFYLPGIPRDGLSKDYSEGGALGSYTYYYPSTEFIVDYFKQAQMIGNEIQEFINSSNQTEDILDAVDLIARQYQYLAIARPFMQINNSIFMNLVNAQIKFLGLEGVPHDNLDTIAQRLGPDSFSRFFTDFVLKNQHI
;
A
#
# COMPACT_ATOMS: atom_id res chain seq x y z
N MET A 1 30.21 29.37 -54.51
CA MET A 1 31.60 29.18 -54.04
C MET A 1 31.71 29.75 -52.63
N ASN A 2 32.52 29.09 -51.79
CA ASN A 2 32.78 29.29 -50.34
C ASN A 2 31.84 28.48 -49.42
N LYS A 3 32.16 27.23 -49.05
CA LYS A 3 33.18 26.69 -48.10
C LYS A 3 32.89 26.99 -46.62
N ILE A 4 32.32 25.97 -45.97
CA ILE A 4 32.74 25.28 -44.73
C ILE A 4 33.47 26.12 -43.68
N GLN A 5 32.90 26.16 -42.47
CA GLN A 5 33.66 26.07 -41.22
C GLN A 5 32.94 25.15 -40.22
N GLU A 6 33.55 23.99 -39.99
CA GLU A 6 33.35 23.15 -38.80
C GLU A 6 33.89 23.88 -37.57
N LYS A 7 33.22 23.73 -36.42
CA LYS A 7 33.82 24.09 -35.13
C LYS A 7 33.36 23.13 -34.02
N ASN A 8 34.26 22.18 -33.75
CA ASN A 8 34.69 21.63 -32.46
C ASN A 8 33.65 21.29 -31.39
N MET A 9 33.48 19.99 -31.18
CA MET A 9 33.24 19.40 -29.86
C MET A 9 34.47 19.65 -28.98
N ALA A 10 34.25 20.22 -27.79
CA ALA A 10 35.21 20.23 -26.71
C ALA A 10 34.48 20.06 -25.37
N ASP A 11 34.89 19.01 -24.66
CA ASP A 11 34.67 18.66 -23.26
C ASP A 11 34.07 19.73 -22.34
N THR A 12 32.84 19.48 -21.88
CA THR A 12 32.30 20.13 -20.68
C THR A 12 32.41 19.14 -19.51
N LYS A 13 33.53 19.19 -18.78
CA LYS A 13 33.61 18.66 -17.42
C LYS A 13 32.69 19.49 -16.52
N PHE A 14 31.65 18.87 -15.97
CA PHE A 14 30.83 19.48 -14.92
C PHE A 14 31.69 19.65 -13.66
N ASN A 15 32.02 20.90 -13.36
CA ASN A 15 32.63 21.30 -12.10
C ASN A 15 31.48 21.53 -11.11
N VAL A 16 31.14 20.51 -10.32
CA VAL A 16 30.15 20.63 -9.24
C VAL A 16 30.83 21.28 -8.04
N GLY A 17 30.78 22.61 -7.99
CA GLY A 17 31.29 23.39 -6.88
C GLY A 17 30.25 24.38 -6.39
N ASN A 18 29.81 24.18 -5.14
CA ASN A 18 29.10 25.14 -4.29
C ASN A 18 27.74 25.66 -4.80
N SER A 19 26.71 24.80 -4.77
CA SER A 19 25.34 25.30 -4.62
C SER A 19 25.11 25.79 -3.19
N GLN A 20 24.39 26.91 -3.04
CA GLN A 20 23.95 27.44 -1.74
C GLN A 20 23.28 26.36 -0.87
N ALA A 21 22.56 25.42 -1.50
CA ALA A 21 21.95 24.26 -0.84
C ALA A 21 22.93 23.36 -0.07
N GLN A 22 24.19 23.23 -0.51
CA GLN A 22 25.19 22.44 0.21
C GLN A 22 25.66 23.18 1.47
N LYS A 23 25.82 24.50 1.38
CA LYS A 23 26.17 25.34 2.53
C LYS A 23 25.05 25.39 3.55
N ASP A 24 23.80 25.41 3.09
CA ASP A 24 22.62 25.39 3.96
C ASP A 24 22.48 24.03 4.67
N PHE A 25 22.85 22.93 4.00
CA PHE A 25 22.88 21.59 4.59
C PHE A 25 24.02 21.43 5.61
N ASP A 26 25.22 21.90 5.30
CA ASP A 26 26.36 21.84 6.21
C ASP A 26 26.12 22.71 7.46
N ALA A 27 25.49 23.88 7.31
CA ALA A 27 25.08 24.74 8.43
C ALA A 27 24.00 24.09 9.32
N TYR A 28 23.09 23.31 8.74
CA TYR A 28 22.08 22.54 9.47
C TYR A 28 22.69 21.40 10.30
N LEU A 29 23.71 20.72 9.78
CA LEU A 29 24.42 19.67 10.52
C LEU A 29 25.22 20.25 11.71
N ASP A 30 25.85 21.41 11.52
CA ASP A 30 26.61 22.10 12.57
C ASP A 30 25.71 22.58 13.72
N THR A 31 24.49 23.05 13.41
CA THR A 31 23.52 23.47 14.44
C THR A 31 22.88 22.31 15.18
N LYS A 32 22.78 21.12 14.56
CA LYS A 32 22.11 19.96 15.13
C LYS A 32 23.04 19.02 15.90
N TYR A 33 24.34 19.05 15.59
CA TYR A 33 25.33 18.12 16.15
C TYR A 33 26.61 18.77 16.69
N GLY A 34 26.74 20.10 16.65
CA GLY A 34 27.93 20.82 17.10
C GLY A 34 27.85 21.33 18.53
N ASN A 35 28.45 20.57 19.45
CA ASN A 35 29.14 20.96 20.70
C ASN A 35 28.79 20.04 21.87
N ASP A 36 29.48 18.91 21.93
CA ASP A 36 29.98 18.34 23.19
C ASP A 36 31.18 17.44 22.85
N SER A 37 32.34 18.08 22.69
CA SER A 37 33.64 17.41 22.71
C SER A 37 34.50 18.05 23.79
N GLU A 38 34.36 17.57 25.03
CA GLU A 38 35.46 17.66 25.98
C GLU A 38 36.40 16.48 25.72
N ALA A 39 37.59 16.81 25.22
CA ALA A 39 38.72 15.91 25.10
C ALA A 39 39.28 15.55 26.48
N LEU A 40 39.79 14.33 26.64
CA LEU A 40 41.05 13.91 27.29
C LEU A 40 41.05 12.37 27.51
N PRO A 41 42.20 11.69 27.67
CA PRO A 41 43.36 11.63 26.78
C PRO A 41 43.65 10.19 26.31
N LEU A 42 44.34 10.08 25.18
CA LEU A 42 44.99 8.84 24.73
C LEU A 42 46.07 8.41 25.75
N THR A 43 45.89 7.23 26.34
CA THR A 43 47.02 6.42 26.80
C THR A 43 46.88 4.99 26.32
N SER A 44 48.00 4.48 25.83
CA SER A 44 48.24 3.17 25.24
C SER A 44 48.01 2.02 26.20
N SER A 45 47.39 0.94 25.74
CA SER A 45 48.00 -0.39 25.83
C SER A 45 47.32 -1.35 24.87
N TYR A 46 48.11 -1.88 23.95
CA TYR A 46 47.81 -3.12 23.24
C TYR A 46 47.86 -4.26 24.26
N ALA A 47 46.73 -4.91 24.50
CA ALA A 47 46.67 -6.24 25.07
C ALA A 47 45.64 -7.04 24.26
N SER A 48 46.16 -7.99 23.49
CA SER A 48 45.42 -8.99 22.75
C SER A 48 44.54 -9.81 23.67
N VAL A 49 43.24 -9.87 23.39
CA VAL A 49 42.34 -10.91 23.91
C VAL A 49 41.94 -11.81 22.75
N GLN A 50 42.91 -12.62 22.31
CA GLN A 50 42.63 -14.04 22.13
C GLN A 50 42.56 -14.66 23.54
N ASP A 51 41.70 -15.66 23.73
CA ASP A 51 41.47 -16.42 24.98
C ASP A 51 40.33 -15.93 25.91
N VAL A 52 39.07 -15.94 25.44
CA VAL A 52 37.90 -16.21 26.34
C VAL A 52 36.78 -17.06 25.71
N PHE A 53 36.78 -17.38 24.40
CA PHE A 53 35.72 -18.23 23.84
C PHE A 53 36.29 -19.40 23.02
N GLY A 54 36.24 -20.60 23.61
CA GLY A 54 36.44 -21.86 22.90
C GLY A 54 35.35 -22.11 21.83
N PRO A 55 35.59 -23.04 20.89
CA PRO A 55 34.78 -23.17 19.70
C PRO A 55 33.40 -23.73 20.07
N LYS A 56 32.37 -22.88 20.01
CA LYS A 56 31.01 -23.36 19.75
C LYS A 56 30.79 -23.24 18.25
N GLU A 57 30.59 -24.40 17.64
CA GLU A 57 30.15 -24.53 16.26
C GLU A 57 28.98 -23.58 16.01
N VAL A 58 29.21 -22.61 15.14
CA VAL A 58 28.15 -21.79 14.54
C VAL A 58 27.55 -22.66 13.44
N PRO A 59 26.26 -23.05 13.50
CA PRO A 59 25.64 -23.71 12.37
C PRO A 59 25.69 -22.77 11.18
N SER A 60 26.36 -23.20 10.12
CA SER A 60 26.34 -22.54 8.82
C SER A 60 24.88 -22.33 8.40
N LEU A 61 24.44 -21.07 8.33
CA LEU A 61 23.23 -20.71 7.59
C LEU A 61 23.51 -21.02 6.12
N ARG A 62 23.06 -22.21 5.68
CA ARG A 62 23.02 -22.56 4.26
C ARG A 62 22.06 -21.60 3.56
N ASN A 63 22.60 -20.83 2.62
CA ASN A 63 21.84 -20.10 1.60
C ASN A 63 21.34 -21.08 0.53
N ASP A 64 20.54 -22.06 0.92
CA ASP A 64 19.91 -23.00 -0.03
C ASP A 64 18.39 -22.90 0.10
N THR A 65 17.81 -21.93 -0.61
CA THR A 65 16.56 -22.09 -1.36
C THR A 65 16.37 -20.81 -2.18
N GLU A 66 16.82 -20.83 -3.43
CA GLU A 66 16.16 -20.05 -4.48
C GLU A 66 14.71 -20.55 -4.53
N PHE A 67 13.83 -19.86 -3.80
CA PHE A 67 12.40 -20.07 -3.92
C PHE A 67 11.95 -19.36 -5.20
N THR A 68 12.01 -20.08 -6.32
CA THR A 68 11.23 -19.73 -7.51
C THR A 68 9.85 -20.35 -7.29
N PRO A 69 8.79 -19.58 -6.97
CA PRO A 69 7.46 -20.15 -6.91
C PRO A 69 7.12 -20.76 -8.28
N PRO A 70 6.41 -21.90 -8.32
CA PRO A 70 5.94 -22.44 -9.58
C PRO A 70 5.00 -21.42 -10.24
N LEU A 71 5.39 -20.92 -11.41
CA LEU A 71 4.51 -20.20 -12.31
C LEU A 71 3.50 -21.20 -12.89
N THR A 72 2.41 -21.45 -12.16
CA THR A 72 1.18 -21.98 -12.77
C THR A 72 0.53 -20.84 -13.56
N SER A 73 0.18 -21.08 -14.82
CA SER A 73 -0.57 -20.08 -15.59
C SER A 73 -1.93 -19.86 -14.91
N ILE A 74 -2.45 -18.64 -15.05
CA ILE A 74 -3.80 -18.29 -14.59
C ILE A 74 -4.82 -19.28 -15.17
N ASP A 75 -4.67 -19.69 -16.44
CA ASP A 75 -5.54 -20.65 -17.12
C ASP A 75 -5.59 -22.05 -16.48
N ASP A 76 -4.51 -22.51 -15.83
CA ASP A 76 -4.46 -23.83 -15.18
C ASP A 76 -5.20 -23.86 -13.82
N LEU A 77 -5.49 -22.68 -13.24
CA LEU A 77 -6.03 -22.53 -11.89
C LEU A 77 -7.53 -22.25 -11.85
N TRP A 78 -8.09 -21.69 -12.92
CA TRP A 78 -9.49 -21.29 -13.01
C TRP A 78 -10.24 -22.17 -14.01
N GLY A 79 -10.73 -23.32 -13.54
CA GLY A 79 -11.68 -24.12 -14.35
C GLY A 79 -12.84 -23.23 -14.82
N GLU A 80 -13.24 -23.34 -16.09
CA GLU A 80 -14.18 -22.48 -16.83
C GLU A 80 -15.28 -21.81 -15.98
N GLN A 81 -14.95 -20.71 -15.30
CA GLN A 81 -15.94 -19.82 -14.71
C GLN A 81 -16.20 -18.71 -15.73
N THR A 82 -17.24 -18.90 -16.54
CA THR A 82 -17.68 -17.89 -17.48
C THR A 82 -18.47 -16.82 -16.73
N ILE A 83 -17.84 -15.66 -16.48
CA ILE A 83 -18.58 -14.43 -16.17
C ILE A 83 -19.42 -14.13 -17.41
N ASP A 84 -20.76 -14.19 -17.29
CA ASP A 84 -21.67 -13.84 -18.37
C ASP A 84 -21.27 -12.46 -18.94
N LYS A 85 -21.24 -12.36 -20.28
CA LYS A 85 -20.74 -11.19 -21.03
C LYS A 85 -21.15 -9.88 -20.37
N VAL A 86 -20.23 -9.31 -19.59
CA VAL A 86 -20.42 -8.03 -18.94
C VAL A 86 -20.59 -6.98 -20.03
N SER A 87 -21.59 -6.10 -19.87
CA SER A 87 -21.82 -4.99 -20.79
C SER A 87 -20.54 -4.16 -20.96
N VAL A 88 -20.07 -4.06 -22.20
CA VAL A 88 -18.85 -3.31 -22.59
C VAL A 88 -19.18 -1.84 -22.93
N ASP A 89 -20.37 -1.34 -22.55
CA ASP A 89 -20.69 0.07 -22.72
C ASP A 89 -19.92 0.91 -21.68
N LYS A 90 -18.85 1.55 -22.14
CA LYS A 90 -17.98 2.40 -21.32
C LYS A 90 -18.73 3.53 -20.62
N GLU A 91 -19.74 4.13 -21.25
CA GLU A 91 -20.51 5.20 -20.63
C GLU A 91 -21.45 4.62 -19.57
N GLN A 92 -22.01 3.43 -19.80
CA GLN A 92 -22.79 2.72 -18.79
C GLN A 92 -21.92 2.37 -17.57
N ASN A 93 -20.73 1.81 -17.78
CA ASN A 93 -19.81 1.43 -16.69
C ASN A 93 -19.29 2.66 -15.94
N PHE A 94 -19.06 3.78 -16.64
CA PHE A 94 -18.76 5.07 -15.99
C PHE A 94 -19.89 5.50 -15.04
N ASN A 95 -21.14 5.49 -15.51
CA ASN A 95 -22.28 5.85 -14.67
C ASN A 95 -22.49 4.87 -13.51
N ARG A 96 -22.20 3.58 -13.71
CA ARG A 96 -22.21 2.59 -12.62
C ARG A 96 -21.11 2.87 -11.60
N ALA A 97 -19.92 3.26 -12.03
CA ALA A 97 -18.79 3.55 -11.15
C ALA A 97 -19.05 4.75 -10.22
N LEU A 98 -19.90 5.71 -10.65
CA LEU A 98 -20.37 6.83 -9.82
C LEU A 98 -21.35 6.39 -8.73
N ASP A 99 -22.13 5.35 -8.96
CA ASP A 99 -23.05 4.84 -7.95
C ASP A 99 -22.28 4.17 -6.82
N ILE A 100 -22.73 4.40 -5.58
CA ILE A 100 -22.13 3.81 -4.38
C ILE A 100 -23.21 3.08 -3.61
N SER A 101 -23.08 1.76 -3.52
CA SER A 101 -23.94 0.98 -2.65
C SER A 101 -23.49 1.12 -1.20
N LEU A 102 -24.43 1.09 -0.25
CA LEU A 102 -24.07 1.24 1.17
C LEU A 102 -23.07 0.16 1.64
N ARG A 103 -23.12 -1.05 1.07
CA ARG A 103 -22.17 -2.13 1.39
C ARG A 103 -20.72 -1.80 1.02
N GLU A 104 -20.47 -0.91 0.05
CA GLU A 104 -19.13 -0.49 -0.34
C GLU A 104 -18.48 0.47 0.67
N LEU A 105 -19.27 1.02 1.59
CA LEU A 105 -18.78 1.94 2.61
C LEU A 105 -17.97 1.18 3.66
N VAL A 106 -16.79 1.70 4.02
CA VAL A 106 -15.95 1.11 5.08
C VAL A 106 -16.68 1.08 6.41
N ARG A 107 -17.50 2.10 6.69
CA ARG A 107 -18.36 2.15 7.86
C ARG A 107 -19.79 1.86 7.44
N PHE A 108 -20.12 0.58 7.28
CA PHE A 108 -21.50 0.12 7.12
C PHE A 108 -22.07 -0.30 8.48
N PRO A 109 -23.34 -0.01 8.81
CA PRO A 109 -23.92 -0.40 10.09
C PRO A 109 -23.99 -1.91 10.12
N HIS A 110 -23.23 -2.53 11.03
CA HIS A 110 -23.52 -3.90 11.41
C HIS A 110 -24.92 -3.94 12.03
N LYS A 111 -25.62 -5.08 11.88
CA LYS A 111 -26.99 -5.29 12.37
C LYS A 111 -27.21 -4.91 13.84
N ASP A 112 -26.13 -4.88 14.62
CA ASP A 112 -26.13 -4.63 16.07
C ASP A 112 -25.58 -3.25 16.46
N ASP A 113 -25.06 -2.46 15.51
CA ASP A 113 -24.52 -1.12 15.78
C ASP A 113 -25.61 -0.06 15.67
N SER A 114 -25.93 0.60 16.78
CA SER A 114 -26.86 1.72 16.87
C SER A 114 -26.39 3.00 16.15
N TYR A 115 -25.28 2.94 15.42
CA TYR A 115 -24.79 4.05 14.62
C TYR A 115 -25.56 4.10 13.31
N SER A 116 -26.54 4.99 13.23
CA SER A 116 -27.10 5.37 11.94
C SER A 116 -25.98 5.92 11.05
N LEU A 117 -25.86 5.38 9.83
CA LEU A 117 -25.01 5.94 8.80
C LEU A 117 -25.32 7.43 8.66
N ASN A 118 -24.34 8.27 8.96
CA ASN A 118 -24.49 9.70 8.82
C ASN A 118 -24.59 10.01 7.31
N ASN A 119 -25.68 10.64 6.86
CA ASN A 119 -25.84 11.07 5.47
C ASN A 119 -24.63 11.88 4.97
N VAL A 120 -23.99 12.66 5.85
CA VAL A 120 -22.78 13.42 5.53
C VAL A 120 -21.62 12.49 5.13
N TYR A 121 -21.51 11.29 5.71
CA TYR A 121 -20.51 10.30 5.32
C TYR A 121 -20.80 9.63 3.98
N ILE A 122 -22.07 9.36 3.69
CA ILE A 122 -22.49 8.84 2.39
C ILE A 122 -22.17 9.87 1.30
N GLU A 123 -22.58 11.14 1.50
CA GLU A 123 -22.31 12.22 0.54
C GLU A 123 -20.81 12.51 0.39
N ASN A 124 -20.04 12.46 1.47
CA ASN A 124 -18.58 12.57 1.38
C ASN A 124 -17.97 11.44 0.55
N SER A 125 -18.42 10.20 0.76
CA SER A 125 -17.96 9.05 -0.02
C SER A 125 -18.34 9.16 -1.50
N ARG A 126 -19.53 9.71 -1.81
CA ARG A 126 -19.93 10.06 -3.18
C ARG A 126 -19.00 11.09 -3.82
N GLY A 127 -18.69 12.18 -3.12
CA GLY A 127 -17.77 13.19 -3.63
C GLY A 127 -16.35 12.65 -3.88
N VAL A 128 -15.87 11.76 -3.01
CA VAL A 128 -14.59 11.03 -3.21
C VAL A 128 -14.68 10.15 -4.47
N ARG A 129 -15.78 9.39 -4.62
CA ARG A 129 -15.99 8.53 -5.78
C ARG A 129 -16.04 9.32 -7.07
N GLU A 130 -16.80 10.41 -7.12
CA GLU A 130 -16.92 11.30 -8.27
C GLU A 130 -15.55 11.83 -8.72
N TYR A 131 -14.72 12.27 -7.77
CA TYR A 131 -13.36 12.73 -8.09
C TYR A 131 -12.53 11.62 -8.73
N ILE A 132 -12.52 10.42 -8.14
CA ILE A 132 -11.76 9.26 -8.62
C ILE A 132 -12.24 8.85 -10.02
N VAL A 133 -13.55 8.69 -10.19
CA VAL A 133 -14.16 8.23 -11.44
C VAL A 133 -13.92 9.22 -12.58
N LYS A 134 -13.98 10.52 -12.29
CA LYS A 134 -13.57 11.55 -13.26
C LYS A 134 -12.09 11.45 -13.60
N ALA A 135 -11.23 11.28 -12.60
CA ALA A 135 -9.78 11.18 -12.82
C ALA A 135 -9.39 9.93 -13.63
N LEU A 136 -10.08 8.80 -13.42
CA LEU A 136 -9.94 7.56 -14.23
C LEU A 136 -10.46 7.74 -15.66
N ARG A 137 -11.61 8.42 -15.83
CA ARG A 137 -12.18 8.71 -17.17
C ARG A 137 -11.25 9.59 -18.01
N ASP A 138 -10.65 10.60 -17.37
CA ASP A 138 -9.79 11.59 -18.03
C ASP A 138 -8.31 11.14 -18.07
N ASP A 139 -8.01 9.88 -17.72
CA ASP A 139 -6.67 9.29 -17.71
C ASP A 139 -5.64 10.12 -16.90
N SER A 140 -6.11 10.73 -15.82
CA SER A 140 -5.36 11.73 -15.06
C SER A 140 -5.00 11.29 -13.64
N LEU A 141 -5.55 10.15 -13.16
CA LEU A 141 -5.37 9.67 -11.79
C LEU A 141 -3.92 9.24 -11.53
N TYR A 142 -3.36 8.37 -12.35
CA TYR A 142 -2.01 7.84 -12.18
C TYR A 142 -0.97 8.77 -12.78
N GLY A 143 -1.25 9.33 -13.97
CA GLY A 143 -0.39 10.29 -14.65
C GLY A 143 1.00 9.75 -15.02
N GLU A 144 1.83 10.63 -15.60
CA GLU A 144 3.15 10.26 -16.13
C GLU A 144 4.24 10.08 -15.06
N SER A 145 3.99 10.46 -13.80
CA SER A 145 4.99 10.40 -12.72
C SER A 145 4.39 10.10 -11.35
N VAL A 146 5.19 9.49 -10.47
CA VAL A 146 4.74 9.12 -9.11
C VAL A 146 4.36 10.35 -8.29
N GLU A 147 5.01 11.50 -8.52
CA GLU A 147 4.69 12.77 -7.88
C GLU A 147 3.28 13.23 -8.26
N ARG A 148 2.89 13.04 -9.53
CA ARG A 148 1.54 13.36 -9.98
C ARG A 148 0.50 12.45 -9.33
N PHE A 149 0.77 11.15 -9.29
CA PHE A 149 -0.09 10.20 -8.58
C PHE A 149 -0.25 10.55 -7.10
N ILE A 150 0.86 10.80 -6.40
CA ILE A 150 0.86 11.25 -5.00
C ILE A 150 0.02 12.51 -4.82
N GLN A 151 0.18 13.50 -5.70
CA GLN A 151 -0.59 14.73 -5.62
C GLN A 151 -2.09 14.47 -5.81
N ASN A 152 -2.47 13.56 -6.71
CA ASN A 152 -3.87 13.17 -6.89
C ASN A 152 -4.42 12.44 -5.65
N ILE A 153 -3.65 11.51 -5.06
CA ILE A 153 -4.04 10.85 -3.80
C ILE A 153 -4.21 11.88 -2.66
N LYS A 154 -3.34 12.90 -2.59
CA LYS A 154 -3.51 14.02 -1.64
C LYS A 154 -4.77 14.83 -1.91
N ASN A 155 -5.09 15.12 -3.18
CA ASN A 155 -6.32 15.82 -3.54
C ASN A 155 -7.56 14.99 -3.16
N ILE A 156 -7.54 13.67 -3.40
CA ILE A 156 -8.60 12.76 -2.98
C ILE A 156 -8.76 12.79 -1.46
N HIS A 157 -7.65 12.79 -0.71
CA HIS A 157 -7.70 12.93 0.74
C HIS A 157 -8.30 14.27 1.18
N VAL A 158 -7.98 15.38 0.51
CA VAL A 158 -8.60 16.69 0.78
C VAL A 158 -10.12 16.59 0.62
N VAL A 159 -10.62 16.01 -0.47
CA VAL A 159 -12.05 15.77 -0.69
C VAL A 159 -12.64 14.89 0.41
N ALA A 160 -11.99 13.77 0.74
CA ALA A 160 -12.45 12.84 1.77
C ALA A 160 -12.46 13.46 3.18
N SER A 161 -11.56 14.40 3.45
CA SER A 161 -11.47 15.09 4.74
C SER A 161 -12.41 16.30 4.89
N ALA A 162 -13.13 16.66 3.82
CA ALA A 162 -14.08 17.77 3.84
C ALA A 162 -15.15 17.56 4.94
N ASN A 163 -15.64 18.66 5.52
CA ASN A 163 -16.70 18.67 6.54
C ASN A 163 -16.39 17.88 7.83
N ASN A 164 -15.13 17.50 8.06
CA ASN A 164 -14.69 16.75 9.25
C ASN A 164 -15.55 15.50 9.54
N VAL A 165 -16.04 14.85 8.48
CA VAL A 165 -16.97 13.70 8.60
C VAL A 165 -16.43 12.62 9.53
N TYR A 166 -15.14 12.32 9.42
CA TYR A 166 -14.49 11.26 10.20
C TYR A 166 -14.26 11.62 11.66
N GLY A 167 -14.23 12.92 12.01
CA GLY A 167 -14.33 13.35 13.41
C GLY A 167 -15.74 13.17 13.99
N ILE A 168 -16.77 13.09 13.13
CA ILE A 168 -18.17 12.90 13.54
C ILE A 168 -18.54 11.40 13.60
N VAL A 169 -18.03 10.57 12.67
CA VAL A 169 -18.49 9.17 12.52
C VAL A 169 -17.66 8.11 13.24
N GLY A 170 -16.65 8.46 14.04
CA GLY A 170 -16.13 7.52 15.06
C GLY A 170 -14.78 7.84 15.69
N GLU A 171 -14.52 7.10 16.76
CA GLU A 171 -13.47 7.28 17.77
C GLU A 171 -12.05 7.37 17.20
N GLY A 172 -11.53 8.58 17.22
CA GLY A 172 -10.12 8.88 17.14
C GLY A 172 -9.95 10.32 17.57
N GLN A 173 -9.13 10.59 18.58
CA GLN A 173 -8.79 11.95 19.05
C GLN A 173 -8.16 12.84 17.97
N VAL A 174 -8.02 12.34 16.74
CA VAL A 174 -7.52 13.06 15.58
C VAL A 174 -8.69 13.24 14.61
N GLY A 175 -9.68 14.03 15.02
CA GLY A 175 -10.46 14.78 14.04
C GLY A 175 -9.43 15.53 13.19
N LEU A 176 -9.41 15.29 11.88
CA LEU A 176 -8.37 15.89 11.03
C LEU A 176 -8.61 17.40 11.04
N GLY A 177 -7.85 18.11 11.87
CA GLY A 177 -7.67 19.54 11.75
C GLY A 177 -7.29 19.87 10.32
N GLU A 178 -7.63 21.08 9.87
CA GLU A 178 -7.38 21.50 8.49
C GLU A 178 -5.88 21.38 8.12
N GLU A 179 -5.00 21.48 9.11
CA GLU A 179 -3.55 21.32 8.99
C GLU A 179 -3.08 19.93 8.53
N TYR A 180 -3.91 18.88 8.68
CA TYR A 180 -3.56 17.51 8.25
C TYR A 180 -4.15 17.13 6.88
N ARG A 181 -4.88 18.03 6.22
CA ARG A 181 -5.53 17.74 4.94
C ARG A 181 -4.52 17.65 3.80
N GLY A 182 -4.37 16.44 3.25
CA GLY A 182 -3.47 16.18 2.13
C GLY A 182 -2.00 16.06 2.56
N VAL A 183 -1.77 15.91 3.86
CA VAL A 183 -0.44 15.81 4.47
C VAL A 183 -0.21 14.36 4.89
N PHE A 184 0.91 13.77 4.45
CA PHE A 184 1.30 12.44 4.92
C PHE A 184 1.71 12.50 6.38
N HIS A 185 1.57 11.38 7.10
CA HIS A 185 2.02 11.36 8.49
C HIS A 185 3.54 11.50 8.59
N GLU A 186 4.01 12.24 9.60
CA GLU A 186 5.44 12.47 9.85
C GLU A 186 6.04 11.46 10.85
N TYR A 187 5.21 10.61 11.45
CA TYR A 187 5.69 9.61 12.42
C TYR A 187 6.56 8.55 11.75
N SER A 188 7.70 8.26 12.37
CA SER A 188 8.65 7.25 11.89
C SER A 188 8.03 5.86 11.75
N GLN A 189 6.98 5.52 12.53
CA GLN A 189 6.23 4.29 12.35
C GLN A 189 4.85 4.34 13.02
N LEU A 190 3.80 4.04 12.27
CA LEU A 190 2.45 3.86 12.82
C LEU A 190 2.21 2.39 13.22
N MET A 191 1.32 2.18 14.18
CA MET A 191 0.98 0.85 14.69
C MET A 191 -0.54 0.62 14.77
N ASN A 192 -0.95 -0.64 14.76
CA ASN A 192 -2.30 -1.08 15.15
C ASN A 192 -2.26 -2.40 15.94
N HIS A 193 -3.29 -2.66 16.74
CA HIS A 193 -3.39 -3.83 17.63
C HIS A 193 -4.63 -4.69 17.34
N ARG A 194 -5.07 -4.76 16.06
CA ARG A 194 -6.30 -5.45 15.64
C ARG A 194 -6.13 -6.98 15.65
N TYR A 195 -6.05 -7.57 16.84
CA TYR A 195 -5.76 -9.00 17.04
C TYR A 195 -6.80 -9.93 16.43
N ASN A 196 -8.10 -9.65 16.64
CA ASN A 196 -9.19 -10.52 16.14
C ASN A 196 -9.24 -10.52 14.61
N GLU A 197 -8.97 -9.38 13.99
CA GLU A 197 -8.86 -9.24 12.54
C GLU A 197 -7.62 -9.94 11.99
N ALA A 198 -6.50 -9.85 12.70
CA ALA A 198 -5.28 -10.58 12.34
C ALA A 198 -5.49 -12.10 12.40
N ARG A 199 -6.23 -12.59 13.41
CA ARG A 199 -6.66 -14.00 13.50
C ARG A 199 -7.50 -14.40 12.29
N ARG A 200 -8.49 -13.59 11.90
CA ARG A 200 -9.27 -13.82 10.68
C ARG A 200 -8.41 -13.85 9.41
N ALA A 201 -7.38 -13.01 9.32
CA ALA A 201 -6.42 -13.06 8.22
C ALA A 201 -5.57 -14.35 8.24
N CYS A 202 -5.29 -14.91 9.42
CA CYS A 202 -4.61 -16.20 9.55
C CYS A 202 -5.49 -17.36 9.05
N ASP A 203 -6.81 -17.31 9.29
CA ASP A 203 -7.75 -18.31 8.77
C ASP A 203 -7.77 -18.28 7.24
N VAL A 204 -7.86 -17.08 6.64
CA VAL A 204 -7.73 -16.92 5.18
C VAL A 204 -6.37 -17.42 4.68
N ALA A 205 -5.28 -17.13 5.40
CA ALA A 205 -3.96 -17.64 5.04
C ALA A 205 -3.90 -19.18 5.03
N MET A 206 -4.67 -19.88 5.88
CA MET A 206 -4.78 -21.35 5.83
C MET A 206 -5.43 -21.80 4.52
N ASP A 207 -6.54 -21.18 4.14
CA ASP A 207 -7.32 -21.53 2.94
C ASP A 207 -6.50 -21.38 1.64
N TYR A 208 -5.66 -20.35 1.56
CA TYR A 208 -4.84 -20.06 0.37
C TYR A 208 -3.40 -20.59 0.47
N GLY A 209 -3.09 -21.35 1.54
CA GLY A 209 -1.79 -22.00 1.73
C GLY A 209 -0.62 -21.07 2.10
N ASP A 210 -0.91 -19.82 2.45
CA ASP A 210 0.05 -18.74 2.69
C ASP A 210 0.94 -18.96 3.92
N ALA A 211 2.15 -18.39 3.93
CA ALA A 211 3.08 -18.51 5.06
C ALA A 211 2.54 -17.90 6.38
N TYR A 212 1.59 -16.97 6.30
CA TYR A 212 0.95 -16.37 7.46
C TYR A 212 0.05 -17.35 8.24
N LYS A 213 -0.31 -18.51 7.67
CA LYS A 213 -1.18 -19.52 8.30
C LYS A 213 -0.69 -20.07 9.64
N THR A 214 0.61 -19.94 9.93
CA THR A 214 1.19 -20.39 11.20
C THR A 214 1.50 -19.21 12.15
N ARG A 215 0.92 -18.03 11.91
CA ARG A 215 1.29 -16.81 12.64
C ARG A 215 1.10 -16.94 14.15
N PHE A 216 -0.03 -17.52 14.53
CA PHE A 216 -0.48 -17.62 15.91
C PHE A 216 -0.27 -19.02 16.52
N ASP A 217 0.71 -19.74 16.00
CA ASP A 217 1.26 -20.92 16.66
C ASP A 217 1.87 -20.49 18.01
N GLU A 218 1.33 -21.01 19.11
CA GLU A 218 1.70 -20.60 20.48
C GLU A 218 3.19 -20.80 20.78
N SER A 219 3.87 -21.65 20.02
CA SER A 219 5.31 -21.89 20.15
C SER A 219 6.19 -20.83 19.47
N LYS A 220 5.60 -19.86 18.74
CA LYS A 220 6.33 -18.91 17.88
C LYS A 220 6.05 -17.46 18.24
N SER A 221 6.94 -16.87 19.03
CA SER A 221 7.00 -15.42 19.24
C SER A 221 7.93 -14.76 18.22
N GLY A 222 7.64 -13.50 17.86
CA GLY A 222 8.60 -12.65 17.15
C GLY A 222 8.05 -11.91 15.95
N PHE A 223 8.95 -11.20 15.27
CA PHE A 223 8.63 -10.42 14.08
C PHE A 223 8.50 -11.28 12.84
N ARG A 224 7.50 -10.97 12.02
CA ARG A 224 7.42 -11.40 10.63
C ARG A 224 7.42 -10.19 9.72
N TYR A 225 8.10 -10.35 8.60
CA TYR A 225 8.15 -9.38 7.51
C TYR A 225 7.31 -9.96 6.37
N PHE A 226 6.55 -9.10 5.72
CA PHE A 226 5.78 -9.47 4.56
C PHE A 226 6.55 -9.04 3.33
N TYR A 227 6.98 -9.99 2.53
CA TYR A 227 7.61 -9.68 1.26
C TYR A 227 6.61 -9.00 0.34
N LEU A 228 7.00 -7.85 -0.23
CA LEU A 228 6.23 -7.14 -1.22
C LEU A 228 7.19 -6.70 -2.34
N PRO A 229 6.96 -7.12 -3.60
CA PRO A 229 7.84 -6.79 -4.72
C PRO A 229 8.13 -5.29 -4.84
N GLY A 230 9.35 -4.94 -5.21
CA GLY A 230 9.75 -3.54 -5.39
C GLY A 230 9.86 -2.72 -4.11
N ILE A 231 9.60 -3.28 -2.92
CA ILE A 231 9.80 -2.60 -1.64
C ILE A 231 11.11 -3.08 -0.99
N PRO A 232 12.00 -2.17 -0.57
CA PRO A 232 13.22 -2.55 0.14
C PRO A 232 12.91 -3.21 1.49
N ARG A 233 13.78 -4.10 1.95
CA ARG A 233 13.58 -4.87 3.19
C ARG A 233 13.26 -4.00 4.41
N ASP A 234 13.92 -2.86 4.53
CA ASP A 234 13.73 -1.94 5.66
C ASP A 234 12.39 -1.18 5.59
N GLY A 235 11.80 -1.10 4.40
CA GLY A 235 10.49 -0.53 4.15
C GLY A 235 9.32 -1.49 4.31
N LEU A 236 9.57 -2.78 4.52
CA LEU A 236 8.51 -3.77 4.73
C LEU A 236 7.79 -3.54 6.06
N SER A 237 6.48 -3.73 6.04
CA SER A 237 5.68 -3.79 7.26
C SER A 237 6.09 -4.99 8.12
N LYS A 238 5.81 -4.87 9.42
CA LYS A 238 6.20 -5.87 10.42
C LYS A 238 5.00 -6.26 11.25
N ASP A 239 4.86 -7.54 11.52
CA ASP A 239 3.87 -8.06 12.46
C ASP A 239 4.61 -8.70 13.62
N TYR A 240 4.27 -8.29 14.85
CA TYR A 240 4.74 -8.85 16.10
C TYR A 240 3.60 -9.49 16.88
N SER A 241 3.87 -10.66 17.42
CA SER A 241 2.97 -11.43 18.27
C SER A 241 3.84 -12.12 19.30
N GLU A 242 3.46 -12.01 20.55
CA GLU A 242 3.93 -12.89 21.61
C GLU A 242 3.11 -14.18 21.56
N GLY A 243 3.76 -15.32 21.65
CA GLY A 243 3.11 -16.63 21.70
C GLY A 243 2.21 -16.78 22.94
N GLY A 244 1.10 -17.50 22.78
CA GLY A 244 0.13 -17.80 23.83
C GLY A 244 -1.20 -17.06 23.70
N ALA A 245 -2.25 -17.56 24.36
CA ALA A 245 -3.63 -17.07 24.26
C ALA A 245 -3.85 -15.59 24.71
N LEU A 246 -2.88 -15.00 25.41
CA LEU A 246 -2.91 -13.64 25.95
C LEU A 246 -1.74 -12.76 25.47
N GLY A 247 -0.97 -13.23 24.48
CA GLY A 247 0.21 -12.51 24.00
C GLY A 247 -0.13 -11.17 23.37
N SER A 248 0.76 -10.18 23.52
CA SER A 248 0.60 -8.89 22.84
C SER A 248 0.73 -9.05 21.33
N TYR A 249 -0.07 -8.28 20.59
CA TYR A 249 -0.08 -8.26 19.13
C TYR A 249 0.05 -6.83 18.62
N THR A 250 0.97 -6.61 17.69
CA THR A 250 1.22 -5.29 17.09
C THR A 250 1.59 -5.44 15.63
N TYR A 251 0.83 -4.77 14.76
CA TYR A 251 1.22 -4.54 13.38
C TYR A 251 1.86 -3.16 13.26
N TYR A 252 3.00 -3.11 12.59
CA TYR A 252 3.77 -1.92 12.30
C TYR A 252 3.67 -1.61 10.80
N TYR A 253 3.14 -0.44 10.48
CA TYR A 253 3.15 0.10 9.13
C TYR A 253 4.59 0.43 8.67
N PRO A 254 4.81 0.64 7.37
CA PRO A 254 6.09 1.16 6.87
C PRO A 254 6.46 2.50 7.52
N SER A 255 7.76 2.81 7.56
CA SER A 255 8.23 4.16 7.89
C SER A 255 7.82 5.14 6.79
N THR A 256 7.55 6.40 7.16
CA THR A 256 7.12 7.46 6.22
C THR A 256 8.05 7.59 5.02
N GLU A 257 9.35 7.39 5.20
CA GLU A 257 10.35 7.50 4.13
C GLU A 257 10.13 6.52 2.98
N PHE A 258 9.49 5.37 3.23
CA PHE A 258 9.22 4.34 2.23
C PHE A 258 7.83 4.47 1.58
N ILE A 259 6.96 5.37 2.05
CA ILE A 259 5.61 5.55 1.47
C ILE A 259 5.68 5.81 -0.05
N VAL A 260 6.70 6.56 -0.49
CA VAL A 260 6.91 6.84 -1.92
C VAL A 260 7.16 5.55 -2.71
N ASP A 261 7.87 4.56 -2.15
CA ASP A 261 8.14 3.30 -2.85
C ASP A 261 6.86 2.47 -3.03
N TYR A 262 5.97 2.47 -2.03
CA TYR A 262 4.65 1.87 -2.17
C TYR A 262 3.82 2.55 -3.26
N PHE A 263 3.86 3.88 -3.35
CA PHE A 263 3.13 4.61 -4.39
C PHE A 263 3.72 4.43 -5.78
N LYS A 264 5.05 4.25 -5.92
CA LYS A 264 5.64 3.90 -7.22
C LYS A 264 5.05 2.58 -7.74
N GLN A 265 5.02 1.54 -6.90
CA GLN A 265 4.47 0.25 -7.28
C GLN A 265 2.97 0.35 -7.59
N ALA A 266 2.20 1.02 -6.73
CA ALA A 266 0.77 1.22 -6.93
C ALA A 266 0.44 2.03 -8.20
N GLN A 267 1.27 3.03 -8.56
CA GLN A 267 1.11 3.80 -9.79
C GLN A 267 1.37 2.93 -11.03
N MET A 268 2.47 2.17 -11.04
CA MET A 268 2.82 1.31 -12.18
C MET A 268 1.68 0.35 -12.51
N ILE A 269 1.19 -0.37 -11.50
CA ILE A 269 0.04 -1.27 -11.62
C ILE A 269 -1.23 -0.49 -12.02
N GLY A 270 -1.39 0.74 -11.52
CA GLY A 270 -2.49 1.61 -11.88
C GLY A 270 -2.54 1.98 -13.35
N ASN A 271 -1.40 2.24 -13.97
CA ASN A 271 -1.30 2.48 -15.41
C ASN A 271 -1.75 1.24 -16.20
N GLU A 272 -1.34 0.04 -15.77
CA GLU A 272 -1.80 -1.21 -16.41
C GLU A 272 -3.33 -1.37 -16.28
N ILE A 273 -3.91 -1.12 -15.11
CA ILE A 273 -5.37 -1.13 -14.91
C ILE A 273 -6.06 -0.11 -15.82
N GLN A 274 -5.49 1.09 -15.98
CA GLN A 274 -6.04 2.14 -16.82
C GLN A 274 -6.01 1.78 -18.31
N GLU A 275 -4.95 1.10 -18.77
CA GLU A 275 -4.87 0.52 -20.11
C GLU A 275 -5.98 -0.52 -20.34
N PHE A 276 -6.23 -1.40 -19.35
CA PHE A 276 -7.34 -2.34 -19.40
C PHE A 276 -8.70 -1.65 -19.51
N ILE A 277 -8.96 -0.65 -18.67
CA ILE A 277 -10.20 0.15 -18.70
C ILE A 277 -10.38 0.83 -20.08
N ASN A 278 -9.29 1.31 -20.66
CA ASN A 278 -9.28 2.01 -21.96
C ASN A 278 -9.36 1.06 -23.17
N SER A 279 -9.05 -0.23 -23.02
CA SER A 279 -9.14 -1.22 -24.10
C SER A 279 -10.59 -1.50 -24.55
N SER A 280 -10.79 -2.02 -25.78
CA SER A 280 -12.12 -2.34 -26.34
C SER A 280 -12.51 -3.81 -26.22
N ASN A 281 -11.61 -4.68 -25.75
CA ASN A 281 -11.79 -6.14 -25.69
C ASN A 281 -11.81 -6.65 -24.24
N GLN A 282 -12.66 -6.06 -23.40
CA GLN A 282 -12.67 -6.31 -21.95
C GLN A 282 -13.07 -7.74 -21.52
N THR A 283 -13.39 -8.66 -22.43
CA THR A 283 -14.06 -9.93 -22.05
C THR A 283 -13.14 -11.11 -21.75
N GLU A 284 -11.90 -11.14 -22.24
CA GLU A 284 -10.98 -12.26 -21.97
C GLU A 284 -10.06 -11.99 -20.76
N ASP A 285 -9.92 -10.74 -20.30
CA ASP A 285 -8.90 -10.35 -19.31
C ASP A 285 -9.47 -9.70 -18.01
N ILE A 286 -10.76 -9.90 -17.67
CA ILE A 286 -11.35 -9.30 -16.45
C ILE A 286 -10.63 -9.79 -15.19
N LEU A 287 -10.29 -11.08 -15.12
CA LEU A 287 -9.62 -11.66 -13.96
C LEU A 287 -8.20 -11.10 -13.79
N ASP A 288 -7.48 -10.85 -14.89
CA ASP A 288 -6.17 -10.21 -14.86
C ASP A 288 -6.27 -8.77 -14.35
N ALA A 289 -7.30 -8.03 -14.80
CA ALA A 289 -7.55 -6.69 -14.28
C ALA A 289 -7.92 -6.71 -12.78
N VAL A 290 -8.67 -7.72 -12.32
CA VAL A 290 -8.98 -7.90 -10.88
C VAL A 290 -7.73 -8.26 -10.07
N ASP A 291 -6.82 -9.09 -10.59
CA ASP A 291 -5.52 -9.39 -9.97
C ASP A 291 -4.67 -8.11 -9.85
N LEU A 292 -4.62 -7.28 -10.88
CA LEU A 292 -3.92 -5.98 -10.82
C LEU A 292 -4.54 -5.06 -9.76
N ILE A 293 -5.88 -4.96 -9.71
CA ILE A 293 -6.58 -4.18 -8.68
C ILE A 293 -6.24 -4.70 -7.27
N ALA A 294 -6.20 -6.02 -7.08
CA ALA A 294 -5.81 -6.62 -5.82
C ALA A 294 -4.39 -6.20 -5.41
N ARG A 295 -3.41 -6.35 -6.31
CA ARG A 295 -2.02 -5.98 -6.04
C ARG A 295 -1.91 -4.49 -5.71
N GLN A 296 -2.54 -3.61 -6.49
CA GLN A 296 -2.55 -2.18 -6.21
C GLN A 296 -3.14 -1.88 -4.83
N TYR A 297 -4.29 -2.47 -4.50
CA TYR A 297 -4.92 -2.30 -3.19
C TYR A 297 -4.01 -2.73 -2.06
N GLN A 298 -3.25 -3.82 -2.24
CA GLN A 298 -2.31 -4.29 -1.24
C GLN A 298 -1.25 -3.24 -0.90
N TYR A 299 -0.61 -2.65 -1.92
CA TYR A 299 0.35 -1.55 -1.70
C TYR A 299 -0.29 -0.38 -0.96
N LEU A 300 -1.47 0.05 -1.38
CA LEU A 300 -2.15 1.21 -0.81
C LEU A 300 -2.60 0.97 0.65
N ALA A 301 -3.14 -0.21 0.94
CA ALA A 301 -3.58 -0.60 2.28
C ALA A 301 -2.41 -0.73 3.27
N ILE A 302 -1.24 -1.16 2.79
CA ILE A 302 -0.02 -1.24 3.62
C ILE A 302 0.65 0.13 3.78
N ALA A 303 0.69 0.97 2.74
CA ALA A 303 1.37 2.26 2.79
C ALA A 303 0.81 3.18 3.89
N ARG A 304 -0.52 3.17 4.07
CA ARG A 304 -1.26 4.01 5.03
C ARG A 304 -0.68 5.44 5.13
N PRO A 305 -0.66 6.19 4.01
CA PRO A 305 0.03 7.47 3.91
C PRO A 305 -0.50 8.56 4.87
N PHE A 306 -1.77 8.50 5.23
CA PHE A 306 -2.43 9.50 6.08
C PHE A 306 -2.68 8.98 7.50
N MET A 307 -2.87 9.89 8.45
CA MET A 307 -3.22 9.50 9.83
C MET A 307 -4.55 8.75 9.90
N GLN A 308 -5.53 9.15 9.09
CA GLN A 308 -6.90 8.62 9.06
C GLN A 308 -7.40 8.49 7.61
N ILE A 309 -8.61 7.96 7.43
CA ILE A 309 -9.37 7.95 6.16
C ILE A 309 -8.84 7.00 5.05
N ASN A 310 -7.59 6.53 5.12
CA ASN A 310 -6.95 5.68 4.10
C ASN A 310 -7.85 4.59 3.51
N ASN A 311 -8.45 3.74 4.35
CA ASN A 311 -9.30 2.64 3.88
C ASN A 311 -10.50 3.15 3.05
N SER A 312 -11.10 4.28 3.43
CA SER A 312 -12.26 4.83 2.70
C SER A 312 -11.85 5.40 1.33
N ILE A 313 -10.65 6.00 1.23
CA ILE A 313 -10.10 6.45 -0.04
C ILE A 313 -9.83 5.26 -0.95
N PHE A 314 -9.10 4.27 -0.45
CA PHE A 314 -8.63 3.15 -1.28
C PHE A 314 -9.75 2.17 -1.64
N MET A 315 -10.76 1.99 -0.78
CA MET A 315 -11.95 1.23 -1.17
C MET A 315 -12.78 1.94 -2.23
N ASN A 316 -12.86 3.28 -2.19
CA ASN A 316 -13.52 4.01 -3.28
C ASN A 316 -12.76 3.89 -4.60
N LEU A 317 -11.42 3.87 -4.56
CA LEU A 317 -10.61 3.61 -5.75
C LEU A 317 -10.86 2.21 -6.32
N VAL A 318 -10.68 1.19 -5.49
CA VAL A 318 -10.88 -0.22 -5.86
C VAL A 318 -12.27 -0.47 -6.43
N ASN A 319 -13.30 -0.01 -5.73
CA ASN A 319 -14.68 -0.22 -6.20
C ASN A 319 -15.00 0.61 -7.45
N ALA A 320 -14.32 1.74 -7.69
CA ALA A 320 -14.48 2.45 -8.96
C ALA A 320 -13.91 1.62 -10.11
N GLN A 321 -12.70 1.07 -9.95
CA GLN A 321 -12.05 0.23 -10.95
C GLN A 321 -12.86 -1.04 -11.24
N ILE A 322 -13.30 -1.75 -10.21
CA ILE A 322 -14.17 -2.93 -10.34
C ILE A 322 -15.43 -2.60 -11.15
N LYS A 323 -16.08 -1.46 -10.86
CA LYS A 323 -17.28 -1.03 -11.61
C LYS A 323 -17.00 -0.58 -13.04
N PHE A 324 -15.80 -0.07 -13.33
CA PHE A 324 -15.37 0.19 -14.71
C PHE A 324 -15.23 -1.10 -15.54
N LEU A 325 -14.89 -2.22 -14.89
CA LEU A 325 -14.92 -3.56 -15.49
C LEU A 325 -16.36 -4.13 -15.60
N GLY A 326 -17.37 -3.35 -15.21
CA GLY A 326 -18.78 -3.73 -15.22
C GLY A 326 -19.19 -4.74 -14.14
N LEU A 327 -18.31 -4.97 -13.16
CA LEU A 327 -18.57 -5.77 -11.97
C LEU A 327 -19.24 -4.91 -10.87
N GLU A 328 -19.84 -5.59 -9.91
CA GLU A 328 -20.36 -4.98 -8.70
C GLU A 328 -19.26 -4.71 -7.67
N GLY A 329 -19.35 -3.55 -7.01
CA GLY A 329 -18.44 -3.17 -5.93
C GLY A 329 -18.54 -4.11 -4.72
N VAL A 330 -17.44 -4.23 -3.99
CA VAL A 330 -17.27 -5.14 -2.86
C VAL A 330 -17.23 -4.40 -1.51
N PRO A 331 -17.64 -5.06 -0.41
CA PRO A 331 -17.51 -4.48 0.92
C PRO A 331 -16.05 -4.45 1.39
N HIS A 332 -15.74 -3.53 2.32
CA HIS A 332 -14.40 -3.44 2.93
C HIS A 332 -14.10 -4.65 3.83
N ASP A 333 -15.07 -5.05 4.66
CA ASP A 333 -14.93 -6.12 5.67
C ASP A 333 -13.56 -6.09 6.40
N ASN A 334 -12.76 -7.13 6.22
CA ASN A 334 -11.42 -7.30 6.78
C ASN A 334 -10.30 -7.18 5.72
N LEU A 335 -10.62 -6.65 4.52
CA LEU A 335 -9.71 -6.64 3.38
C LEU A 335 -8.39 -5.95 3.68
N ASP A 336 -8.41 -4.82 4.40
CA ASP A 336 -7.20 -4.07 4.75
C ASP A 336 -6.22 -4.91 5.58
N THR A 337 -6.76 -5.65 6.53
CA THR A 337 -5.98 -6.49 7.44
C THR A 337 -5.44 -7.72 6.73
N ILE A 338 -6.23 -8.32 5.83
CA ILE A 338 -5.80 -9.47 5.01
C ILE A 338 -4.70 -9.03 4.03
N ALA A 339 -4.88 -7.89 3.35
CA ALA A 339 -3.89 -7.29 2.45
C ALA A 339 -2.54 -7.06 3.15
N GLN A 340 -2.58 -6.58 4.40
CA GLN A 340 -1.38 -6.33 5.21
C GLN A 340 -0.58 -7.59 5.58
N ARG A 341 -1.13 -8.80 5.41
CA ARG A 341 -0.59 -10.03 6.02
C ARG A 341 -0.36 -11.19 5.05
N LEU A 342 -1.15 -11.30 3.99
CA LEU A 342 -0.94 -12.34 2.99
C LEU A 342 0.22 -11.94 2.06
N GLY A 343 0.93 -12.94 1.53
CA GLY A 343 1.82 -12.73 0.39
C GLY A 343 1.03 -12.30 -0.85
N PRO A 344 1.67 -11.63 -1.83
CA PRO A 344 0.98 -11.05 -2.99
C PRO A 344 0.12 -12.05 -3.76
N ASP A 345 0.66 -13.24 -4.05
CA ASP A 345 -0.05 -14.27 -4.82
C ASP A 345 -1.25 -14.83 -4.05
N SER A 346 -1.13 -15.01 -2.74
CA SER A 346 -2.24 -15.46 -1.90
C SER A 346 -3.30 -14.38 -1.75
N PHE A 347 -2.88 -13.12 -1.56
CA PHE A 347 -3.80 -12.01 -1.43
C PHE A 347 -4.59 -11.79 -2.72
N SER A 348 -3.92 -11.84 -3.87
CA SER A 348 -4.58 -11.65 -5.16
C SER A 348 -5.63 -12.72 -5.46
N ARG A 349 -5.29 -14.00 -5.23
CA ARG A 349 -6.26 -15.11 -5.36
C ARG A 349 -7.46 -14.92 -4.44
N PHE A 350 -7.21 -14.62 -3.15
CA PHE A 350 -8.28 -14.33 -2.20
C PHE A 350 -9.15 -13.16 -2.62
N PHE A 351 -8.55 -12.07 -3.08
CA PHE A 351 -9.27 -10.87 -3.50
C PHE A 351 -10.13 -11.16 -4.73
N THR A 352 -9.61 -11.92 -5.70
CA THR A 352 -10.33 -12.35 -6.89
C THR A 352 -11.56 -13.18 -6.52
N ASP A 353 -11.38 -14.20 -5.68
CA ASP A 353 -12.48 -15.02 -5.15
C ASP A 353 -13.52 -14.18 -4.38
N PHE A 354 -13.04 -13.20 -3.60
CA PHE A 354 -13.87 -12.28 -2.85
C PHE A 354 -14.71 -11.40 -3.79
N VAL A 355 -14.13 -10.89 -4.88
CA VAL A 355 -14.85 -10.12 -5.90
C VAL A 355 -15.91 -11.00 -6.56
N LEU A 356 -15.54 -12.19 -7.05
CA LEU A 356 -16.44 -13.12 -7.74
C LEU A 356 -17.63 -13.51 -6.87
N LYS A 357 -17.40 -13.84 -5.60
CA LYS A 357 -18.46 -14.16 -4.63
C LYS A 357 -19.48 -13.03 -4.43
N ASN A 358 -19.07 -11.79 -4.67
CA ASN A 358 -19.92 -10.60 -4.50
C ASN A 358 -20.69 -10.19 -5.77
N GLN A 359 -20.55 -10.93 -6.88
CA GLN A 359 -21.15 -10.57 -8.17
C GLN A 359 -22.63 -10.97 -8.34
N HIS A 360 -23.25 -11.70 -7.40
CA HIS A 360 -24.63 -12.21 -7.54
C HIS A 360 -24.89 -12.90 -8.89
N ILE A 361 -23.88 -13.61 -9.41
CA ILE A 361 -23.99 -14.48 -10.59
C ILE A 361 -24.42 -15.87 -10.14
#